data_AF-A0A813DT41-F1
#
_entry.id   AF-A0A813DT41-F1
#
_cell.length_a   1.000
_cell.length_b   1.000
_cell.length_c   1.000
_cell.angle_alpha   90.00
_cell.angle_beta   90.00
_cell.angle_gamma   90.00
#
_symmetry.space_group_name_H-M   'P 1'
#
loop_
_entity.id
_entity.type
_entity.pdbx_description
1 polymer ?
#
loop_
_entity_poly.entity_id
_entity_poly.type
_entity_poly.pdbx_seq_one_letter_code
_entity_poly.pdbx_strand_id
1 'polypeptide(L)'
;EILVFFLFFNFQKLPSVADAADKLWEHWQQNPLRVAGSLPVKLLGVWWMRSSPADEICLTFEGDTFDPQTRQLTSDFMQECTWTFGAHTVGYLSYVLLLLCGRSCLVYRFNETYAHASIKLYIWWVVPIPDCILKAELTQEDNVGDQFARRTWLFGQLHLYRCYTLRKVIDKSGNKVAVDFQQMESAEAERGRSGVQGIPRRSCTLWSPKATQVSSEKQPLTSGSA
;
A
#
# COMPACT_ATOMS: atom_id res chain seq x y z
N GLU A 1 15.22 -9.63 25.88
CA GLU A 1 14.79 -10.50 24.76
C GLU A 1 14.15 -9.77 23.57
N ILE A 2 13.75 -8.50 23.67
CA ILE A 2 13.22 -7.72 22.52
C ILE A 2 14.31 -7.34 21.49
N LEU A 3 15.59 -7.36 21.87
CA LEU A 3 16.70 -6.91 21.01
C LEU A 3 17.08 -7.90 19.89
N VAL A 4 16.63 -9.17 19.96
CA VAL A 4 17.07 -10.23 19.02
C VAL A 4 16.17 -10.31 17.75
N PHE A 5 15.02 -9.63 17.74
CA PHE A 5 14.15 -9.58 16.54
C PHE A 5 14.70 -8.72 15.39
N PHE A 6 15.76 -7.95 15.63
CA PHE A 6 16.34 -7.04 14.63
C PHE A 6 17.26 -7.72 13.60
N LEU A 7 17.69 -8.97 13.81
CA LEU A 7 18.84 -9.54 13.09
C LEU A 7 18.55 -10.39 11.83
N PHE A 8 17.30 -10.57 11.40
CA PHE A 8 16.99 -11.43 10.25
C PHE A 8 16.20 -10.78 9.11
N PHE A 9 16.18 -9.45 9.03
CA PHE A 9 15.68 -8.78 7.84
C PHE A 9 16.84 -8.63 6.85
N ASN A 10 16.82 -9.41 5.77
CA ASN A 10 17.79 -9.28 4.67
C ASN A 10 17.33 -8.14 3.76
N PHE A 11 18.00 -6.99 3.80
CA PHE A 11 17.47 -5.78 3.20
C PHE A 11 17.73 -5.73 1.68
N GLN A 12 16.69 -5.72 0.82
CA GLN A 12 16.86 -5.51 -0.63
C GLN A 12 16.34 -4.15 -1.05
N LYS A 13 17.25 -3.24 -1.40
CA LYS A 13 16.93 -1.91 -1.96
C LYS A 13 15.99 -2.07 -3.16
N LEU A 14 14.84 -1.39 -3.14
CA LEU A 14 14.06 -1.15 -4.35
C LEU A 14 14.82 -0.09 -5.14
N PRO A 15 15.22 -0.36 -6.39
CA PRO A 15 16.12 0.54 -7.11
C PRO A 15 15.47 1.89 -7.44
N SER A 16 14.15 1.95 -7.65
CA SER A 16 13.43 3.16 -8.08
C SER A 16 11.92 3.15 -7.76
N VAL A 17 11.26 4.31 -7.95
CA VAL A 17 9.78 4.44 -7.91
C VAL A 17 9.12 3.54 -8.96
N ALA A 18 9.70 3.45 -10.15
CA ALA A 18 9.20 2.59 -11.23
C ALA A 18 9.18 1.11 -10.80
N ASP A 19 10.27 0.63 -10.21
CA ASP A 19 10.38 -0.76 -9.74
C ASP A 19 9.40 -1.06 -8.59
N ALA A 20 9.17 -0.09 -7.71
CA ALA A 20 8.18 -0.22 -6.65
C ALA A 20 6.75 -0.32 -7.22
N ALA A 21 6.44 0.49 -8.24
CA ALA A 21 5.13 0.49 -8.89
C ALA A 21 4.89 -0.81 -9.67
N ASP A 22 5.86 -1.26 -10.47
CA ASP A 22 5.76 -2.48 -11.27
C ASP A 22 5.59 -3.71 -10.36
N LYS A 23 6.33 -3.80 -9.25
CA LYS A 23 6.19 -4.90 -8.29
C LYS A 23 4.83 -4.93 -7.58
N LEU A 24 4.30 -3.76 -7.18
CA LEU A 24 2.97 -3.66 -6.61
C LEU A 24 1.91 -4.15 -7.60
N TRP A 25 2.02 -3.70 -8.85
CA TRP A 25 1.10 -4.09 -9.91
C TRP A 25 1.13 -5.60 -10.17
N GLU A 26 2.33 -6.16 -10.42
CA GLU A 26 2.55 -7.58 -10.67
C GLU A 26 2.01 -8.44 -9.53
N HIS A 27 2.27 -8.05 -8.28
CA HIS A 27 1.78 -8.75 -7.11
C HIS A 27 0.26 -8.88 -7.14
N TRP A 28 -0.46 -7.76 -7.29
CA TRP A 28 -1.92 -7.79 -7.24
C TRP A 28 -2.58 -8.40 -8.48
N GLN A 29 -1.93 -8.38 -9.65
CA GLN A 29 -2.46 -9.12 -10.82
C GLN A 29 -2.53 -10.63 -10.56
N GLN A 30 -1.60 -11.17 -9.78
CA GLN A 30 -1.51 -12.60 -9.50
C GLN A 30 -2.18 -13.01 -8.18
N ASN A 31 -2.56 -12.05 -7.35
CA ASN A 31 -3.08 -12.31 -6.02
C ASN A 31 -4.59 -12.61 -6.06
N PRO A 32 -5.05 -13.78 -5.56
CA PRO A 32 -6.47 -14.11 -5.54
C PRO A 32 -7.31 -13.22 -4.61
N LEU A 33 -6.67 -12.49 -3.68
CA LEU A 33 -7.34 -11.53 -2.79
C LEU A 33 -7.56 -10.16 -3.44
N ARG A 34 -7.15 -9.97 -4.70
CA ARG A 34 -7.34 -8.73 -5.43
C ARG A 34 -8.82 -8.38 -5.54
N VAL A 35 -9.20 -7.21 -5.03
CA VAL A 35 -10.61 -6.76 -5.01
C VAL A 35 -11.00 -5.88 -6.20
N ALA A 36 -10.23 -5.88 -7.29
CA ALA A 36 -10.40 -4.95 -8.40
C ALA A 36 -11.80 -4.96 -9.04
N GLY A 37 -12.52 -6.09 -9.01
CA GLY A 37 -13.89 -6.19 -9.51
C GLY A 37 -14.94 -5.43 -8.66
N SER A 38 -14.60 -5.09 -7.42
CA SER A 38 -15.46 -4.33 -6.51
C SER A 38 -15.08 -2.85 -6.42
N LEU A 39 -13.84 -2.51 -6.74
CA LEU A 39 -13.33 -1.15 -6.64
C LEU A 39 -13.84 -0.25 -7.78
N PRO A 40 -14.11 1.04 -7.50
CA PRO A 40 -14.35 2.03 -8.52
C PRO A 40 -13.14 2.15 -9.45
N VAL A 41 -13.39 2.25 -10.76
CA VAL A 41 -12.36 2.38 -11.79
C VAL A 41 -11.35 3.49 -11.49
N LYS A 42 -11.80 4.58 -10.87
CA LYS A 42 -10.96 5.72 -10.49
C LYS A 42 -9.85 5.35 -9.50
N LEU A 43 -10.10 4.38 -8.62
CA LEU A 43 -9.18 3.95 -7.55
C LEU A 43 -8.25 2.81 -7.99
N LEU A 44 -8.54 2.13 -9.10
CA LEU A 44 -7.71 1.03 -9.63
C LEU A 44 -6.34 1.52 -10.09
N GLY A 45 -5.34 0.64 -9.98
CA GLY A 45 -3.96 0.91 -10.38
C GLY A 45 -3.01 1.16 -9.21
N VAL A 46 -1.86 1.76 -9.54
CA VAL A 46 -0.79 2.09 -8.59
C VAL A 46 -0.60 3.59 -8.53
N TRP A 47 -0.40 4.09 -7.31
CA TRP A 47 -0.31 5.50 -6.98
C TRP A 47 1.05 5.80 -6.37
N TRP A 48 1.76 6.77 -6.91
CA TRP A 48 2.95 7.36 -6.29
C TRP A 48 2.54 8.39 -5.24
N MET A 49 3.14 8.32 -4.06
CA MET A 49 2.88 9.18 -2.90
C MET A 49 3.84 10.38 -2.90
N ARG A 50 3.69 11.24 -3.91
CA ARG A 50 4.54 12.41 -4.10
C ARG A 50 4.58 13.26 -2.84
N SER A 51 5.80 13.53 -2.42
CA SER A 51 6.10 14.36 -1.28
C SER A 51 5.82 13.75 0.09
N SER A 52 5.57 12.43 0.21
CA SER A 52 5.33 11.81 1.51
C SER A 52 6.50 12.09 2.49
N PRO A 53 6.23 12.53 3.73
CA PRO A 53 7.27 12.73 4.76
C PRO A 53 7.77 11.42 5.35
N ALA A 54 6.97 10.36 5.26
CA ALA A 54 7.24 9.07 5.84
C ALA A 54 8.10 8.21 4.91
N ASP A 55 8.58 8.81 3.80
CA ASP A 55 9.30 8.12 2.74
C ASP A 55 8.46 6.94 2.20
N GLU A 56 7.14 7.14 2.10
CA GLU A 56 6.24 6.22 1.40
C GLU A 56 6.38 6.48 -0.10
N ILE A 57 6.56 5.42 -0.89
CA ILE A 57 6.81 5.53 -2.32
C ILE A 57 5.51 5.35 -3.09
N CYS A 58 4.93 4.16 -3.02
CA CYS A 58 3.72 3.83 -3.77
C CYS A 58 2.68 3.15 -2.88
N LEU A 59 1.42 3.30 -3.29
CA LEU A 59 0.29 2.55 -2.76
C LEU A 59 -0.57 1.97 -3.88
N THR A 60 -1.33 0.95 -3.54
CA THR A 60 -2.45 0.49 -4.35
C THR A 60 -3.62 0.15 -3.44
N PHE A 61 -4.84 0.40 -3.89
CA PHE A 61 -6.05 0.04 -3.15
C PHE A 61 -6.53 -1.38 -3.47
N GLU A 62 -5.86 -2.09 -4.40
CA GLU A 62 -6.33 -3.38 -4.91
C GLU A 62 -6.29 -4.53 -3.88
N GLY A 63 -5.59 -4.33 -2.77
CA GLY A 63 -5.56 -5.22 -1.62
C GLY A 63 -6.50 -4.87 -0.47
N ASP A 64 -7.22 -3.75 -0.58
CA ASP A 64 -8.06 -3.25 0.50
C ASP A 64 -9.44 -3.92 0.51
N THR A 65 -10.18 -3.76 1.60
CA THR A 65 -11.59 -4.17 1.65
C THR A 65 -12.48 -3.00 1.22
N PHE A 66 -13.32 -3.20 0.21
CA PHE A 66 -14.25 -2.18 -0.28
C PHE A 66 -15.71 -2.57 -0.08
N ASP A 67 -16.49 -1.67 0.52
CA ASP A 67 -17.94 -1.75 0.61
C ASP A 67 -18.60 -0.72 -0.33
N PRO A 68 -19.25 -1.14 -1.43
CA PRO A 68 -19.88 -0.24 -2.39
C PRO A 68 -21.12 0.47 -1.83
N GLN A 69 -21.79 -0.09 -0.81
CA GLN A 69 -23.02 0.50 -0.25
C GLN A 69 -22.68 1.76 0.56
N THR A 70 -21.62 1.68 1.35
CA THR A 70 -21.14 2.79 2.18
C THR A 70 -20.03 3.60 1.53
N ARG A 71 -19.54 3.17 0.36
CA ARG A 71 -18.34 3.71 -0.33
C ARG A 71 -17.14 3.78 0.60
N GLN A 72 -17.01 2.75 1.43
CA GLN A 72 -15.97 2.66 2.44
C GLN A 72 -14.86 1.74 1.93
N LEU A 73 -13.63 2.24 1.95
CA LEU A 73 -12.43 1.45 1.70
C LEU A 73 -11.67 1.30 3.01
N THR A 74 -11.25 0.08 3.34
CA THR A 74 -10.48 -0.21 4.56
C THR A 74 -9.13 -0.77 4.15
N SER A 75 -8.07 -0.02 4.46
CA SER A 75 -6.69 -0.38 4.18
C SER A 75 -5.98 -0.78 5.47
N ASP A 76 -5.62 -2.06 5.57
CA ASP A 76 -4.85 -2.59 6.69
C ASP A 76 -3.37 -2.35 6.45
N PHE A 77 -2.68 -1.75 7.43
CA PHE A 77 -1.22 -1.54 7.37
C PHE A 77 -0.44 -2.85 7.35
N MET A 78 -1.05 -3.94 7.82
CA MET A 78 -0.49 -5.27 7.82
C MET A 78 -0.78 -6.04 6.53
N GLN A 79 -1.62 -5.50 5.64
CA GLN A 79 -1.89 -6.12 4.34
C GLN A 79 -0.62 -6.14 3.52
N GLU A 80 -0.28 -7.32 2.99
CA GLU A 80 0.94 -7.47 2.21
C GLU A 80 0.85 -6.67 0.91
N CYS A 81 1.91 -5.93 0.59
CA CYS A 81 2.09 -5.26 -0.69
C CYS A 81 0.96 -4.26 -1.05
N THR A 82 0.37 -3.58 -0.07
CA THR A 82 -0.50 -2.42 -0.30
C THR A 82 0.28 -1.11 -0.34
N TRP A 83 1.37 -1.05 0.42
CA TRP A 83 2.26 0.11 0.56
C TRP A 83 3.72 -0.26 0.37
N THR A 84 4.47 0.64 -0.28
CA THR A 84 5.93 0.56 -0.37
C THR A 84 6.56 1.75 0.33
N PHE A 85 7.70 1.47 0.97
CA PHE A 85 8.50 2.46 1.67
C PHE A 85 9.86 2.57 1.01
N GLY A 86 10.44 3.74 1.09
CA GLY A 86 11.80 3.99 0.67
C GLY A 86 12.79 3.28 1.55
N ALA A 87 13.98 3.15 0.99
CA ALA A 87 15.10 2.46 1.59
C ALA A 87 15.90 3.38 2.53
N HIS A 88 15.32 4.47 3.02
CA HIS A 88 15.99 5.38 3.95
C HIS A 88 15.59 5.06 5.39
N THR A 89 16.39 5.53 6.36
CA THR A 89 16.09 5.36 7.79
C THR A 89 14.69 5.86 8.15
N VAL A 90 14.22 6.91 7.47
CA VAL A 90 12.86 7.45 7.64
C VAL A 90 11.81 6.45 7.16
N GLY A 91 11.94 5.90 5.94
CA GLY A 91 11.02 4.88 5.42
C GLY A 91 11.00 3.63 6.30
N TYR A 92 12.17 3.20 6.78
CA TYR A 92 12.29 2.09 7.71
C TYR A 92 11.59 2.38 9.05
N LEU A 93 11.85 3.55 9.64
CA LEU A 93 11.25 3.93 10.91
C LEU A 93 9.72 4.03 10.77
N SER A 94 9.22 4.62 9.68
CA SER A 94 7.79 4.66 9.37
C SER A 94 7.19 3.26 9.28
N TYR A 95 7.84 2.35 8.55
CA TYR A 95 7.41 0.96 8.45
C TYR A 95 7.36 0.27 9.83
N VAL A 96 8.43 0.38 10.63
CA VAL A 96 8.49 -0.21 11.96
C VAL A 96 7.42 0.40 12.88
N LEU A 97 7.22 1.72 12.83
CA LEU A 97 6.17 2.37 13.61
C LEU A 97 4.78 1.86 13.21
N LEU A 98 4.52 1.65 11.91
CA LEU A 98 3.25 1.08 11.44
C LEU A 98 3.07 -0.35 11.96
N LEU A 99 4.12 -1.18 11.95
CA LEU A 99 4.09 -2.52 12.54
C LEU A 99 3.83 -2.49 14.06
N LEU A 100 4.47 -1.55 14.78
CA LEU A 100 4.31 -1.38 16.23
C LEU A 100 2.93 -0.83 16.61
N CYS A 101 2.31 -0.04 15.72
CA CYS A 101 0.90 0.35 15.84
C CYS A 101 -0.05 -0.87 15.70
N GLY A 102 0.49 -2.06 15.45
CA GLY A 102 -0.23 -3.33 15.41
C GLY A 102 -1.21 -3.39 14.25
N ARG A 103 -2.35 -4.03 14.48
CA ARG A 103 -3.47 -4.08 13.53
C ARG A 103 -4.16 -2.71 13.47
N SER A 104 -3.51 -1.70 12.94
CA SER A 104 -4.13 -0.40 12.66
C SER A 104 -4.54 -0.35 11.20
N CYS A 105 -5.62 0.36 10.90
CA CYS A 105 -6.11 0.50 9.53
C CYS A 105 -6.57 1.92 9.23
N LEU A 106 -6.53 2.30 7.95
CA LEU A 106 -7.17 3.50 7.44
C LEU A 106 -8.51 3.15 6.85
N VAL A 107 -9.54 3.87 7.29
CA VAL A 107 -10.88 3.78 6.74
C VAL A 107 -11.14 5.05 5.94
N TYR A 108 -11.25 4.91 4.63
CA TYR A 108 -11.61 5.95 3.69
C TYR A 108 -13.12 5.90 3.47
N ARG A 109 -13.80 7.03 3.62
CA ARG A 109 -15.22 7.16 3.27
C ARG A 109 -15.37 8.16 2.14
N PHE A 110 -15.65 7.63 0.95
CA PHE A 110 -15.75 8.42 -0.27
C PHE A 110 -17.14 9.04 -0.45
N ASN A 111 -17.17 10.20 -1.09
CA ASN A 111 -18.40 10.75 -1.64
C ASN A 111 -18.86 9.95 -2.88
N GLU A 112 -20.04 10.27 -3.41
CA GLU A 112 -20.64 9.53 -4.54
C GLU A 112 -19.80 9.55 -5.81
N THR A 113 -19.02 10.61 -6.03
CA THR A 113 -18.17 10.77 -7.22
C THR A 113 -16.76 10.22 -7.05
N TYR A 114 -16.42 9.70 -5.85
CA TYR A 114 -15.07 9.30 -5.45
C TYR A 114 -14.02 10.41 -5.64
N ALA A 115 -14.45 11.67 -5.67
CA ALA A 115 -13.57 12.84 -5.79
C ALA A 115 -13.08 13.35 -4.42
N HIS A 116 -13.71 12.92 -3.33
CA HIS A 116 -13.32 13.27 -1.98
C HIS A 116 -13.52 12.09 -1.03
N ALA A 117 -12.60 11.91 -0.09
CA ALA A 117 -12.74 10.99 1.02
C ALA A 117 -12.32 11.61 2.35
N SER A 118 -13.11 11.35 3.39
CA SER A 118 -12.64 11.48 4.77
C SER A 118 -11.88 10.21 5.16
N ILE A 119 -10.81 10.34 5.93
CA ILE A 119 -9.95 9.22 6.30
C ILE A 119 -9.81 9.17 7.81
N LYS A 120 -10.16 8.03 8.37
CA LYS A 120 -10.09 7.72 9.80
C LYS A 120 -9.00 6.71 10.05
N LEU A 121 -8.13 7.00 11.01
CA LEU A 121 -7.19 6.03 11.53
C LEU A 121 -7.84 5.26 12.68
N TYR A 122 -7.86 3.94 12.59
CA TYR A 122 -8.33 3.05 13.65
C TYR A 122 -7.15 2.38 14.30
N ILE A 123 -7.08 2.46 15.63
CA ILE A 123 -6.12 1.73 16.45
C ILE A 123 -6.73 0.38 16.81
N TRP A 124 -5.99 -0.70 16.54
CA TRP A 124 -6.43 -2.08 16.78
C TRP A 124 -7.79 -2.43 16.15
N TRP A 125 -8.14 -1.84 14.99
CA TRP A 125 -9.44 -1.96 14.29
C TRP A 125 -10.69 -1.50 15.05
N VAL A 126 -10.57 -1.08 16.32
CA VAL A 126 -11.74 -0.83 17.18
C VAL A 126 -11.93 0.65 17.48
N VAL A 127 -10.84 1.37 17.74
CA VAL A 127 -10.93 2.74 18.26
C VAL A 127 -10.56 3.73 17.14
N PRO A 128 -11.54 4.44 16.56
CA PRO A 128 -11.23 5.52 15.64
C PRO A 128 -10.57 6.66 16.42
N ILE A 129 -9.48 7.21 15.89
CA ILE A 129 -8.91 8.44 16.42
C ILE A 129 -9.91 9.58 16.17
N PRO A 130 -10.28 10.35 17.22
CA PRO A 130 -11.17 11.51 17.07
C PRO A 130 -10.62 12.55 16.09
N ASP A 131 -11.50 13.20 15.31
CA ASP A 131 -11.10 14.25 14.36
C ASP A 131 -10.45 15.47 15.02
N CYS A 132 -10.78 15.73 16.30
CA CYS A 132 -10.14 16.80 17.05
C CYS A 132 -8.66 16.52 17.31
N ILE A 133 -8.22 15.25 17.27
CA ILE A 133 -6.82 14.86 17.41
C ILE A 133 -6.18 14.75 16.03
N LEU A 134 -6.76 13.91 15.17
CA LEU A 134 -6.25 13.64 13.83
C LEU A 134 -7.42 13.63 12.85
N LYS A 135 -7.48 14.66 12.01
CA LYS A 135 -8.38 14.71 10.87
C LYS A 135 -7.56 14.53 9.61
N ALA A 136 -8.03 13.75 8.66
CA ALA A 136 -7.32 13.62 7.41
C ALA A 136 -8.31 13.41 6.26
N GLU A 137 -8.03 14.02 5.11
CA GLU A 137 -8.88 13.95 3.91
C GLU A 137 -8.05 13.62 2.67
N LEU A 138 -8.72 13.14 1.63
CA LEU A 138 -8.19 12.93 0.29
C LEU A 138 -9.11 13.65 -0.70
N THR A 139 -8.57 14.53 -1.53
CA THR A 139 -9.37 15.34 -2.47
C THR A 139 -8.74 15.28 -3.85
N GLN A 140 -9.54 14.98 -4.86
CA GLN A 140 -9.15 14.94 -6.25
C GLN A 140 -8.74 16.35 -6.72
N GLU A 141 -7.58 16.46 -7.37
CA GLU A 141 -7.04 17.75 -7.86
C GLU A 141 -7.21 17.95 -9.37
N ASP A 142 -7.46 16.88 -10.12
CA ASP A 142 -7.62 16.91 -11.57
C ASP A 142 -9.04 16.53 -12.00
N ASN A 143 -9.36 16.66 -13.29
CA ASN A 143 -10.68 16.30 -13.81
C ASN A 143 -10.85 14.79 -14.07
N VAL A 144 -9.74 14.07 -14.26
CA VAL A 144 -9.73 12.66 -14.68
C VAL A 144 -9.63 11.68 -13.52
N GLY A 145 -9.17 12.12 -12.35
CA GLY A 145 -9.02 11.28 -11.16
C GLY A 145 -7.70 10.51 -11.13
N ASP A 146 -6.63 11.12 -11.64
CA ASP A 146 -5.26 10.59 -11.57
C ASP A 146 -4.42 11.32 -10.51
N GLN A 147 -4.96 12.39 -9.90
CA GLN A 147 -4.28 13.12 -8.82
C GLN A 147 -5.21 13.37 -7.63
N PHE A 148 -4.73 13.04 -6.43
CA PHE A 148 -5.41 13.37 -5.18
C PHE A 148 -4.45 14.03 -4.19
N ALA A 149 -4.84 15.15 -3.59
CA ALA A 149 -4.17 15.73 -2.44
C ALA A 149 -4.64 15.05 -1.15
N ARG A 150 -3.69 14.50 -0.40
CA ARG A 150 -3.86 14.08 0.99
C ARG A 150 -3.59 15.28 1.88
N ARG A 151 -4.55 15.61 2.74
CA ARG A 151 -4.38 16.65 3.77
C ARG A 151 -4.57 16.05 5.14
N THR A 152 -3.73 16.47 6.08
CA THR A 152 -3.75 16.00 7.46
C THR A 152 -3.73 17.19 8.41
N TRP A 153 -4.66 17.20 9.35
CA TRP A 153 -4.73 18.14 10.44
C TRP A 153 -4.49 17.43 11.76
N LEU A 154 -3.64 18.01 12.61
CA LEU A 154 -3.41 17.55 13.97
C LEU A 154 -3.85 18.66 14.93
N PHE A 155 -4.71 18.35 15.90
CA PHE A 155 -5.27 19.35 16.81
C PHE A 155 -5.86 20.59 16.09
N GLY A 156 -6.53 20.36 14.96
CA GLY A 156 -7.13 21.40 14.12
C GLY A 156 -6.16 22.21 13.25
N GLN A 157 -4.84 22.04 13.41
CA GLN A 157 -3.83 22.73 12.60
C GLN A 157 -3.46 21.89 11.37
N LEU A 158 -3.37 22.52 10.19
CA LEU A 158 -2.92 21.85 8.98
C LEU A 158 -1.43 21.51 9.12
N HIS A 159 -1.11 20.23 9.13
CA HIS A 159 0.28 19.76 9.21
C HIS A 159 0.81 19.54 7.80
N LEU A 160 1.38 20.60 7.20
CA LEU A 160 1.89 20.57 5.82
C LEU A 160 2.88 19.44 5.57
N TYR A 161 3.70 19.12 6.56
CA TYR A 161 4.64 18.01 6.47
C TYR A 161 3.95 16.64 6.40
N ARG A 162 2.67 16.50 6.75
CA ARG A 162 1.85 15.26 6.61
C ARG A 162 0.88 15.32 5.43
N CYS A 163 1.07 16.28 4.53
CA CYS A 163 0.32 16.40 3.29
C CYS A 163 1.18 15.89 2.12
N TYR A 164 0.57 15.14 1.23
CA TYR A 164 1.23 14.59 0.05
C TYR A 164 0.23 14.44 -1.09
N THR A 165 0.71 14.25 -2.31
CA THR A 165 -0.15 14.05 -3.49
C THR A 165 -0.04 12.61 -3.95
N LEU A 166 -1.16 11.91 -4.04
CA LEU A 166 -1.24 10.65 -4.77
C LEU A 166 -1.31 10.97 -6.27
N ARG A 167 -0.39 10.41 -7.05
CA ARG A 167 -0.42 10.47 -8.52
C ARG A 167 -0.50 9.07 -9.08
N LYS A 168 -1.46 8.80 -9.95
CA LYS A 168 -1.56 7.51 -10.63
C LYS A 168 -0.37 7.34 -11.57
N VAL A 169 0.33 6.22 -11.43
CA VAL A 169 1.50 5.87 -12.25
C VAL A 169 1.27 4.62 -13.09
N ILE A 170 0.37 3.74 -12.67
CA ILE A 170 -0.11 2.60 -13.44
C ILE A 170 -1.64 2.63 -13.41
N ASP A 171 -2.27 2.55 -14.57
CA ASP A 171 -3.73 2.54 -14.69
C ASP A 171 -4.35 1.15 -14.42
N LYS A 172 -5.68 1.07 -14.50
CA LYS A 172 -6.45 -0.17 -14.35
C LYS A 172 -6.08 -1.28 -15.34
N SER A 173 -5.45 -0.93 -16.45
CA SER A 173 -5.09 -1.84 -17.54
C SER A 173 -3.61 -2.25 -17.46
N GLY A 174 -2.86 -1.69 -16.50
CA GLY A 174 -1.42 -1.90 -16.37
C GLY A 174 -0.58 -0.95 -17.22
N ASN A 175 -1.19 0.04 -17.88
CA ASN A 175 -0.43 1.02 -18.64
C ASN A 175 0.20 2.04 -17.70
N LYS A 176 1.45 2.39 -17.98
CA LYS A 176 2.11 3.49 -17.30
C LYS A 176 1.46 4.80 -17.73
N VAL A 177 0.84 5.51 -16.77
CA VAL A 177 0.21 6.82 -17.03
C VAL A 177 1.35 7.82 -17.16
N ALA A 178 1.27 8.74 -18.13
CA ALA A 178 2.33 9.65 -18.57
C ALA A 178 2.78 10.66 -17.50
N VAL A 179 3.36 10.13 -16.42
CA VAL A 179 4.20 10.83 -15.47
C VAL A 179 5.62 10.47 -15.88
N ASP A 180 6.45 11.49 -16.07
CA ASP A 180 7.87 11.28 -16.30
C ASP A 180 8.47 10.64 -15.04
N PHE A 181 8.63 9.32 -15.06
CA PHE A 181 9.24 8.55 -13.96
C PHE A 181 10.62 9.11 -13.62
N GLN A 182 11.34 9.66 -14.60
CA GLN A 182 12.62 10.31 -14.40
C GLN A 182 12.49 11.60 -13.56
N GLN A 183 11.40 12.38 -13.73
CA GLN A 183 11.10 13.51 -12.85
C GLN A 183 10.72 13.06 -11.43
N MET A 184 10.00 11.95 -11.29
CA MET A 184 9.68 11.39 -9.97
C MET A 184 10.96 10.95 -9.25
N GLU A 185 11.81 10.20 -9.94
CA GLU A 185 13.09 9.73 -9.44
C GLU A 185 14.04 10.88 -9.13
N SER A 186 14.07 11.93 -9.95
CA SER A 186 14.88 13.13 -9.70
C SER A 186 14.38 13.87 -8.45
N ALA A 187 13.07 14.00 -8.26
CA ALA A 187 12.47 14.61 -7.07
C ALA A 187 12.78 13.81 -5.79
N GLU A 188 12.79 12.48 -5.86
CA GLU A 188 13.20 11.64 -4.73
C GLU A 188 14.72 11.65 -4.52
N ALA A 189 15.53 11.69 -5.58
CA ALA A 189 16.99 11.77 -5.49
C ALA A 189 17.46 13.10 -4.87
N GLU A 190 16.77 14.21 -5.16
CA GLU A 190 17.00 15.50 -4.49
C GLU A 190 16.71 15.45 -2.99
N ARG A 191 15.71 14.67 -2.56
CA ARG A 191 15.47 14.36 -1.14
C ARG A 191 16.58 13.47 -0.55
N GLY A 192 17.06 12.51 -1.32
CA GLY A 192 18.01 11.46 -0.91
C GLY A 192 19.48 11.87 -0.78
N ARG A 193 19.88 13.14 -1.02
CA ARG A 193 21.27 13.61 -0.81
C ARG A 193 21.72 13.65 0.67
N SER A 194 20.99 13.01 1.57
CA SER A 194 21.34 12.77 2.98
C SER A 194 21.50 11.26 3.31
N GLY A 195 22.28 10.51 2.52
CA GLY A 195 22.80 9.17 2.89
C GLY A 195 21.82 7.99 2.72
N VAL A 196 22.33 6.85 2.22
CA VAL A 196 21.53 5.73 1.67
C VAL A 196 21.79 4.41 2.40
N GLN A 197 20.76 3.75 2.98
CA GLN A 197 20.79 2.32 3.41
C GLN A 197 19.39 1.64 3.54
N GLY A 198 19.04 0.74 2.60
CA GLY A 198 18.26 -0.52 2.74
C GLY A 198 16.74 -0.58 3.09
N ILE A 199 16.00 -1.57 2.51
CA ILE A 199 14.58 -1.96 2.79
C ILE A 199 14.49 -3.26 3.60
N PRO A 200 13.72 -3.41 4.68
CA PRO A 200 13.61 -4.68 5.42
C PRO A 200 12.84 -5.76 4.64
N ARG A 201 13.31 -7.01 4.73
CA ARG A 201 12.62 -8.18 4.14
C ARG A 201 11.28 -8.49 4.83
N ARG A 202 10.22 -7.82 4.38
CA ARG A 202 8.91 -8.43 4.10
C ARG A 202 8.37 -7.91 2.76
N SER A 203 9.25 -7.80 1.76
CA SER A 203 8.90 -7.58 0.37
C SER A 203 8.13 -8.79 -0.14
N CYS A 204 6.86 -8.65 -0.56
CA CYS A 204 6.03 -9.65 -1.27
C CYS A 204 6.54 -11.10 -1.20
N THR A 205 6.74 -11.61 0.01
CA THR A 205 7.28 -12.94 0.21
C THR A 205 6.08 -13.78 0.53
N LEU A 206 5.60 -14.49 -0.50
CA LEU A 206 4.68 -15.61 -0.38
C LEU A 206 4.83 -16.25 1.00
N TRP A 207 3.83 -16.04 1.85
CA TRP A 207 3.47 -17.09 2.78
C TRP A 207 2.92 -18.22 1.91
N SER A 208 3.83 -19.06 1.40
CA SER A 208 3.46 -20.39 0.92
C SER A 208 3.33 -21.23 2.18
N PRO A 209 2.11 -21.49 2.69
CA PRO A 209 1.97 -22.64 3.55
C PRO A 209 2.47 -23.80 2.70
N LYS A 210 3.50 -24.53 3.18
CA LYS A 210 3.86 -25.80 2.57
C LYS A 210 2.54 -26.57 2.42
N ALA A 211 2.07 -26.70 1.19
CA ALA A 211 1.00 -27.62 0.88
C ALA A 211 1.57 -28.98 1.26
N THR A 212 1.16 -29.46 2.43
CA THR A 212 1.34 -30.85 2.81
C THR A 212 0.65 -31.64 1.72
N GLN A 213 1.41 -32.12 0.74
CA GLN A 213 0.93 -33.11 -0.21
C GLN A 213 0.61 -34.35 0.61
N VAL A 214 -0.66 -34.47 0.99
CA VAL A 214 -1.23 -35.76 1.36
C VAL A 214 -1.30 -36.54 0.06
N SER A 215 -0.27 -37.35 -0.18
CA SER A 215 -0.25 -38.38 -1.21
C SER A 215 -1.38 -39.37 -0.93
N SER A 216 -2.54 -39.14 -1.54
CA SER A 216 -3.54 -40.20 -1.68
C SER A 216 -3.09 -41.13 -2.80
N GLU A 217 -2.33 -42.15 -2.42
CA GLU A 217 -2.01 -43.28 -3.28
C GLU A 217 -3.30 -44.04 -3.58
N LYS A 218 -3.94 -43.74 -4.72
CA LYS A 218 -5.00 -44.59 -5.27
C LYS A 218 -4.34 -45.77 -5.99
N GLN A 219 -4.41 -46.94 -5.38
CA GLN A 219 -4.12 -48.20 -6.07
C GLN A 219 -5.09 -48.38 -7.27
N PRO A 220 -4.60 -48.75 -8.46
CA PRO A 220 -5.47 -49.14 -9.56
C PRO A 220 -6.04 -50.54 -9.32
N LEU A 221 -7.37 -50.64 -9.33
CA LEU A 221 -8.12 -51.88 -9.50
C LEU A 221 -7.80 -52.43 -10.90
N THR A 222 -7.02 -53.51 -10.96
CA THR A 222 -6.85 -54.30 -12.17
C THR A 222 -8.13 -55.09 -12.43
N SER A 223 -8.77 -54.75 -13.55
CA SER A 223 -9.77 -55.58 -14.21
C SER A 223 -9.10 -56.81 -14.80
N GLY A 224 -9.52 -58.00 -14.37
CA GLY A 224 -9.14 -59.27 -14.98
C GLY A 224 -10.35 -60.20 -15.02
N SER A 225 -10.98 -60.27 -16.18
CA SER A 225 -12.03 -61.22 -16.54
C SER A 225 -11.41 -62.54 -17.01
N ALA A 226 -11.79 -63.65 -16.38
CA ALA A 226 -12.04 -64.97 -16.96
C ALA A 226 -12.75 -65.84 -15.91
#